data_AF-A0A3B8W4E5-F1
#
_entry.id   AF-A0A3B8W4E5-F1
#
_cell.length_a   1.000
_cell.length_b   1.000
_cell.length_c   1.000
_cell.angle_alpha   90.00
_cell.angle_beta   90.00
_cell.angle_gamma   90.00
#
_symmetry.space_group_name_H-M   'P 1'
#
loop_
_entity.id
_entity.type
_entity.pdbx_description
1 polymer ?
#
loop_
_entity_poly.entity_id
_entity_poly.type
_entity_poly.pdbx_seq_one_letter_code
_entity_poly.pdbx_strand_id
1 'polypeptide(L)'
;LDPYAAYGRIANNFFLPVWQWGNNLLAFAAERANSYAFYNVDVWVKSIPTMVVAAVTLVVVVVLAWKNGRTYCNTICPVGTLLGVLSRYSAFKIMIDESSCNSCGLCARHCKAACIDSKTHAIDYTRCVACMNCIGKCKKDALSFRYAYARKQEAPQQDTSNACSANAAQEKRRGFLSAATLLVATSLKSQIIEKATDIKMDGGLADIIDKQAPKRQTPLTPPGSLNARNMKNSCTACQLCITACPNGVLRPSSQLETFMQPQMSYEKGYCRPECTICSEVCPAGAITKIGKDDKSAIQIGHAVWNKETCIPIADNQP
;
A
#
# COMPACT_ATOMS: atom_id res chain seq x y z
N LEU A 1 5.19 4.61 4.67
CA LEU A 1 4.14 3.79 4.03
C LEU A 1 3.11 4.75 3.43
N ASP A 2 3.19 5.02 2.13
CA ASP A 2 2.23 5.87 1.42
C ASP A 2 0.89 5.09 1.27
N PRO A 3 -0.26 5.63 1.75
CA PRO A 3 -1.56 4.96 1.65
C PRO A 3 -2.03 4.78 0.20
N TYR A 4 -1.75 5.73 -0.68
CA TYR A 4 -2.08 5.67 -2.10
C TYR A 4 -1.26 4.59 -2.80
N ALA A 5 0.05 4.56 -2.59
CA ALA A 5 0.90 3.51 -3.16
C ALA A 5 0.58 2.12 -2.60
N ALA A 6 0.24 2.03 -1.30
CA ALA A 6 -0.22 0.78 -0.70
C ALA A 6 -1.53 0.29 -1.34
N TYR A 7 -2.51 1.18 -1.53
CA TYR A 7 -3.75 0.87 -2.22
C TYR A 7 -3.49 0.38 -3.65
N GLY A 8 -2.66 1.07 -4.43
CA GLY A 8 -2.30 0.65 -5.79
C GLY A 8 -1.70 -0.75 -5.85
N ARG A 9 -0.81 -1.09 -4.90
CA ARG A 9 -0.25 -2.45 -4.78
C ARG A 9 -1.29 -3.50 -4.40
N ILE A 10 -2.21 -3.19 -3.50
CA ILE A 10 -3.29 -4.10 -3.09
C ILE A 10 -4.24 -4.33 -4.27
N ALA A 11 -4.68 -3.26 -4.94
CA ALA A 11 -5.57 -3.35 -6.08
C ALA A 11 -4.97 -4.18 -7.22
N ASN A 12 -3.69 -3.95 -7.55
CA ASN A 12 -3.03 -4.63 -8.66
C ASN A 12 -2.62 -6.07 -8.36
N ASN A 13 -1.98 -6.32 -7.20
CA ASN A 13 -1.43 -7.66 -6.93
C ASN A 13 -2.42 -8.59 -6.23
N PHE A 14 -3.51 -8.07 -5.66
CA PHE A 14 -4.48 -8.89 -4.91
C PHE A 14 -5.88 -8.81 -5.50
N PHE A 15 -6.52 -7.64 -5.55
CA PHE A 15 -7.92 -7.56 -6.00
C PHE A 15 -8.10 -7.91 -7.48
N LEU A 16 -7.21 -7.46 -8.36
CA LEU A 16 -7.29 -7.76 -9.79
C LEU A 16 -7.23 -9.27 -10.09
N PRO A 17 -6.22 -10.05 -9.63
CA PRO A 17 -6.19 -11.49 -9.91
C PRO A 17 -7.34 -12.23 -9.21
N VAL A 18 -7.73 -11.84 -7.99
CA VAL A 18 -8.89 -12.43 -7.30
C VAL A 18 -10.18 -12.21 -8.08
N TRP A 19 -10.38 -11.01 -8.64
CA TRP A 19 -11.52 -10.70 -9.50
C TRP A 19 -11.53 -11.55 -10.77
N GLN A 20 -10.38 -11.67 -11.44
CA GLN A 20 -10.24 -12.47 -12.66
C GLN A 20 -10.49 -13.95 -12.40
N TRP A 21 -9.98 -14.50 -11.29
CA TRP A 21 -10.30 -15.87 -10.88
C TRP A 21 -11.78 -16.05 -10.58
N GLY A 22 -12.41 -15.07 -9.91
CA GLY A 22 -13.85 -15.06 -9.68
C GLY A 22 -14.64 -15.07 -10.98
N ASN A 23 -14.26 -14.25 -11.96
CA ASN A 23 -14.86 -14.24 -13.30
C ASN A 23 -14.73 -15.60 -13.99
N ASN A 24 -13.56 -16.24 -13.94
CA ASN A 24 -13.37 -17.56 -14.56
C ASN A 24 -14.16 -18.66 -13.86
N LEU A 25 -14.30 -18.58 -12.53
CA LEU A 25 -15.16 -19.50 -11.78
C LEU A 25 -16.63 -19.34 -12.20
N LEU A 26 -17.09 -18.10 -12.39
CA LEU A 26 -18.42 -17.80 -12.90
C LEU A 26 -18.59 -18.25 -14.36
N ALA A 27 -17.58 -18.05 -15.21
CA ALA A 27 -17.56 -18.55 -16.59
C ALA A 27 -17.72 -20.07 -16.64
N PHE A 28 -16.93 -20.78 -15.83
CA PHE A 28 -17.04 -22.24 -15.70
C PHE A 28 -18.44 -22.70 -15.24
N ALA A 29 -19.01 -22.03 -14.24
CA ALA A 29 -20.35 -22.35 -13.76
C ALA A 29 -21.45 -22.02 -14.80
N ALA A 30 -21.32 -20.90 -15.51
CA ALA A 30 -22.26 -20.45 -16.52
C ALA A 30 -22.22 -21.31 -17.78
N GLU A 31 -21.03 -21.71 -18.23
CA GLU A 31 -20.85 -22.67 -19.33
C GLU A 31 -21.58 -23.98 -19.03
N ARG A 32 -21.51 -24.48 -17.79
CA ARG A 32 -22.23 -25.69 -17.36
C ARG A 32 -23.75 -25.51 -17.30
N ALA A 33 -24.23 -24.27 -17.24
CA ALA A 33 -25.63 -23.89 -17.32
C ALA A 33 -26.04 -23.44 -18.75
N ASN A 34 -25.21 -23.67 -19.77
CA ASN A 34 -25.41 -23.22 -21.16
C ASN A 34 -25.59 -21.69 -21.31
N SER A 35 -24.94 -20.91 -20.45
CA SER A 35 -24.96 -19.45 -20.47
C SER A 35 -23.56 -18.91 -20.75
N TYR A 36 -23.44 -18.07 -21.78
CA TYR A 36 -22.18 -17.43 -22.20
C TYR A 36 -22.07 -15.98 -21.71
N ALA A 37 -22.78 -15.64 -20.63
CA ALA A 37 -22.72 -14.29 -20.05
C ALA A 37 -21.31 -13.93 -19.54
N PHE A 38 -20.48 -14.92 -19.23
CA PHE A 38 -19.10 -14.75 -18.76
C PHE A 38 -18.14 -15.48 -19.69
N TYR A 39 -17.00 -14.87 -19.97
CA TYR A 39 -15.91 -15.47 -20.76
C TYR A 39 -14.67 -15.64 -19.90
N ASN A 40 -13.88 -16.68 -20.18
CA ASN A 40 -12.62 -16.92 -19.50
C ASN A 40 -11.58 -15.85 -19.84
N VAL A 41 -10.91 -15.33 -18.83
CA VAL A 41 -9.80 -14.37 -18.96
C VAL A 41 -8.51 -14.99 -18.46
N ASP A 42 -7.39 -14.70 -19.12
CA ASP A 42 -6.09 -15.13 -18.62
C ASP A 42 -5.75 -14.40 -17.32
N VAL A 43 -5.57 -15.16 -16.24
CA VAL A 43 -5.24 -14.58 -14.94
C VAL A 43 -3.73 -14.49 -14.80
N TRP A 44 -3.24 -13.25 -14.90
CA TRP A 44 -1.81 -13.02 -14.90
C TRP A 44 -1.30 -12.58 -13.52
N VAL A 45 -0.77 -13.55 -12.76
CA VAL A 45 -0.11 -13.28 -11.48
C VAL A 45 1.32 -12.81 -11.74
N LYS A 46 1.56 -11.51 -11.60
CA LYS A 46 2.87 -10.88 -11.92
C LYS A 46 4.02 -11.44 -11.08
N SER A 47 3.81 -11.62 -9.77
CA SER A 47 4.72 -12.35 -8.90
C SER A 47 4.03 -12.81 -7.60
N ILE A 48 4.34 -14.01 -7.15
CA ILE A 48 3.78 -14.56 -5.89
C ILE A 48 4.21 -13.74 -4.66
N PRO A 49 5.49 -13.34 -4.51
CA PRO A 49 5.90 -12.55 -3.34
C PRO A 49 5.15 -11.23 -3.22
N THR A 50 4.88 -10.55 -4.34
CA THR A 50 4.14 -9.28 -4.31
C THR A 50 2.67 -9.45 -3.96
N MET A 51 2.05 -10.54 -4.39
CA MET A 51 0.68 -10.89 -4.00
C MET A 51 0.58 -11.17 -2.50
N VAL A 52 1.52 -11.93 -1.93
CA VAL A 52 1.56 -12.21 -0.48
C VAL A 52 1.75 -10.93 0.32
N VAL A 53 2.71 -10.08 -0.05
CA VAL A 53 2.94 -8.79 0.63
C VAL A 53 1.71 -7.89 0.55
N ALA A 54 1.04 -7.84 -0.61
CA ALA A 54 -0.19 -7.09 -0.77
C ALA A 54 -1.32 -7.61 0.12
N ALA A 55 -1.51 -8.94 0.19
CA ALA A 55 -2.50 -9.57 1.05
C ALA A 55 -2.25 -9.29 2.54
N VAL A 56 -1.01 -9.45 2.99
CA VAL A 56 -0.62 -9.14 4.39
C VAL A 56 -0.84 -7.67 4.71
N THR A 57 -0.47 -6.76 3.81
CA THR A 57 -0.69 -5.32 3.99
C THR A 57 -2.18 -5.00 4.10
N LEU A 58 -3.03 -5.62 3.27
CA LEU A 58 -4.48 -5.46 3.35
C LEU A 58 -5.03 -5.94 4.70
N VAL A 59 -4.64 -7.13 5.16
CA VAL A 59 -5.07 -7.67 6.46
C VAL A 59 -4.67 -6.73 7.60
N VAL A 60 -3.43 -6.26 7.62
CA VAL A 60 -2.94 -5.32 8.65
C VAL A 60 -3.77 -4.04 8.65
N VAL A 61 -4.02 -3.44 7.47
CA VAL A 61 -4.82 -2.21 7.36
C VAL A 61 -6.26 -2.43 7.83
N VAL A 62 -6.90 -3.54 7.45
CA VAL A 62 -8.27 -3.88 7.87
C VAL A 62 -8.37 -4.06 9.38
N VAL A 63 -7.45 -4.81 9.99
CA VAL A 63 -7.43 -5.04 11.44
C VAL A 63 -7.23 -3.73 12.20
N LEU A 64 -6.34 -2.86 11.72
CA LEU A 64 -6.11 -1.55 12.33
C LEU A 64 -7.33 -0.64 12.20
N ALA A 65 -7.94 -0.58 11.02
CA ALA A 65 -9.14 0.19 10.77
C ALA A 65 -10.31 -0.26 11.68
N TRP A 66 -10.45 -1.57 11.90
CA TRP A 66 -11.53 -2.12 12.72
C TRP A 66 -11.40 -1.75 14.21
N LYS A 67 -10.20 -1.77 14.79
CA LYS A 67 -10.04 -1.54 16.25
C LYS A 67 -10.35 -0.11 16.69
N ASN A 68 -9.81 0.90 15.99
CA ASN A 68 -9.81 2.29 16.50
C ASN A 68 -10.03 3.35 15.39
N GLY A 69 -10.56 2.95 14.23
CA GLY A 69 -10.98 3.83 13.13
C GLY A 69 -9.83 4.47 12.33
N ARG A 70 -8.94 5.22 12.99
CA ARG A 70 -7.85 6.01 12.37
C ARG A 70 -6.45 5.71 12.93
N THR A 71 -6.23 4.53 13.51
CA THR A 71 -4.92 4.11 14.03
C THR A 71 -3.82 4.17 12.99
N TYR A 72 -4.06 3.71 11.76
CA TYR A 72 -3.06 3.79 10.71
C TYR A 72 -2.53 5.23 10.53
N CYS A 73 -3.42 6.21 10.49
CA CYS A 73 -3.04 7.61 10.36
C CYS A 73 -2.36 8.15 11.62
N ASN A 74 -2.82 7.77 12.81
CA ASN A 74 -2.32 8.34 14.06
C ASN A 74 -1.00 7.71 14.55
N THR A 75 -0.68 6.47 14.15
CA THR A 75 0.47 5.73 14.70
C THR A 75 1.47 5.24 13.65
N ILE A 76 1.02 4.92 12.42
CA ILE A 76 1.88 4.31 11.39
C ILE A 76 2.29 5.33 10.33
N CYS A 77 1.37 6.22 9.95
CA CYS A 77 1.62 7.21 8.92
C CYS A 77 2.54 8.32 9.47
N PRO A 78 3.74 8.54 8.91
CA PRO A 78 4.67 9.55 9.43
C PRO A 78 4.06 10.96 9.39
N VAL A 79 3.31 11.28 8.33
CA VAL A 79 2.60 12.56 8.19
C VAL A 79 1.53 12.71 9.26
N GLY A 80 0.77 11.64 9.53
CA GLY A 80 -0.31 11.69 10.52
C GLY A 80 0.22 11.74 11.96
N THR A 81 1.30 11.03 12.27
CA THR A 81 2.00 11.15 13.56
C THR A 81 2.52 12.56 13.77
N LEU A 82 3.18 13.16 12.77
CA LEU A 82 3.65 14.54 12.84
C LEU A 82 2.49 15.52 13.07
N LEU A 83 1.41 15.36 12.31
CA LEU A 83 0.23 16.23 12.45
C LEU A 83 -0.47 16.05 13.80
N GLY A 84 -0.48 14.84 14.37
CA GLY A 84 -0.99 14.58 15.72
C GLY A 84 -0.16 15.20 16.84
N VAL A 85 1.16 15.28 16.66
CA VAL A 85 2.03 16.04 17.57
C VAL A 85 1.73 17.54 17.48
N LEU A 86 1.58 18.07 16.27
CA LEU A 86 1.22 19.48 16.07
C LEU A 86 -0.19 19.80 16.59
N SER A 87 -1.16 18.89 16.44
CA SER A 87 -2.55 19.10 16.90
C SER A 87 -2.65 19.23 18.43
N ARG A 88 -1.73 18.62 19.18
CA ARG A 88 -1.64 18.78 20.65
C ARG A 88 -1.46 20.25 21.06
N TYR A 89 -0.73 21.02 20.26
CA TYR A 89 -0.43 22.44 20.50
C TYR A 89 -1.44 23.39 19.83
N SER A 90 -2.48 22.87 19.18
CA SER A 90 -3.53 23.69 18.56
C SER A 90 -4.16 24.65 19.58
N ALA A 91 -4.27 25.92 19.19
CA ALA A 91 -4.87 26.95 20.02
C ALA A 91 -6.39 26.81 20.15
N PHE A 92 -7.04 26.10 19.22
CA PHE A 92 -8.47 25.78 19.30
C PHE A 92 -8.67 24.29 19.56
N LYS A 93 -9.49 23.97 20.56
CA LYS A 93 -9.74 22.61 21.05
C LYS A 93 -11.23 22.40 21.30
N ILE A 94 -11.66 21.15 21.11
CA ILE A 94 -13.00 20.72 21.53
C ILE A 94 -12.94 20.44 23.03
N MET A 95 -13.80 21.09 23.80
CA MET A 95 -13.91 20.91 25.25
C MET A 95 -15.28 20.36 25.63
N ILE A 96 -15.31 19.51 26.65
CA ILE A 96 -16.53 18.98 27.26
C ILE A 96 -16.84 19.84 28.48
N ASP A 97 -18.06 20.36 28.54
CA ASP A 97 -18.59 21.00 29.74
C ASP A 97 -19.18 19.94 30.66
N GLU A 98 -18.55 19.75 31.81
CA GLU A 98 -18.92 18.72 32.80
C GLU A 98 -20.30 18.98 33.40
N SER A 99 -20.75 20.25 33.47
CA SER A 99 -22.03 20.61 34.06
C SER A 99 -23.23 20.21 33.21
N SER A 100 -23.07 20.22 31.88
CA SER A 100 -24.13 19.88 30.91
C SER A 100 -24.00 18.46 30.35
N CYS A 101 -22.85 17.80 30.54
CA CYS A 101 -22.60 16.44 30.08
C CYS A 101 -23.24 15.41 31.01
N ASN A 102 -24.02 14.48 30.44
CA ASN A 102 -24.61 13.35 31.16
C ASN A 102 -23.91 12.00 30.85
N SER A 103 -22.67 12.04 30.36
CA SER A 103 -21.83 10.87 30.06
C SER A 103 -22.48 9.80 29.14
N CYS A 104 -23.42 10.18 28.27
CA CYS A 104 -24.17 9.25 27.41
C CYS A 104 -23.34 8.48 26.37
N GLY A 105 -22.09 8.90 26.11
CA GLY A 105 -21.17 8.20 25.20
C GLY A 105 -21.45 8.36 23.70
N LEU A 106 -22.47 9.12 23.30
CA LEU A 106 -22.83 9.31 21.89
C LEU A 106 -21.69 9.95 21.08
N CYS A 107 -20.99 10.91 21.68
CA CYS A 107 -19.83 11.57 21.10
C CYS A 107 -18.66 10.60 20.86
N ALA A 108 -18.42 9.69 21.80
CA ALA A 108 -17.37 8.67 21.69
C ALA A 108 -17.66 7.69 20.54
N ARG A 109 -18.91 7.25 20.38
CA ARG A 109 -19.32 6.34 19.28
C ARG A 109 -19.19 6.98 17.90
N HIS A 110 -19.45 8.28 17.77
CA HIS A 110 -19.30 9.00 16.50
C HIS A 110 -17.89 9.56 16.28
N CYS A 111 -16.98 9.42 17.24
CA CYS A 111 -15.60 9.86 17.09
C CYS A 111 -14.81 8.88 16.22
N LYS A 112 -14.56 9.27 14.96
CA LYS A 112 -13.77 8.48 14.00
C LYS A 112 -12.33 8.21 14.47
N ALA A 113 -11.81 9.01 15.39
CA ALA A 113 -10.46 8.85 15.95
C ALA A 113 -10.44 8.09 17.30
N ALA A 114 -11.60 7.69 17.82
CA ALA A 114 -11.76 7.04 19.12
C ALA A 114 -10.97 7.75 20.25
N CYS A 115 -11.01 9.09 20.25
CA CYS A 115 -10.18 9.95 21.11
C CYS A 115 -10.96 10.59 22.27
N ILE A 116 -12.24 10.24 22.46
CA ILE A 116 -13.10 10.79 23.52
C ILE A 116 -13.41 9.67 24.49
N ASP A 117 -13.10 9.90 25.78
CA ASP A 117 -13.56 9.07 26.87
C ASP A 117 -14.72 9.76 27.58
N SER A 118 -15.91 9.18 27.46
CA SER A 118 -17.13 9.74 28.04
C SER A 118 -17.23 9.56 29.55
N LYS A 119 -16.44 8.66 30.16
CA LYS A 119 -16.47 8.42 31.60
C LYS A 119 -15.59 9.41 32.36
N THR A 120 -14.42 9.71 31.81
CA THR A 120 -13.44 10.63 32.41
C THR A 120 -13.57 12.06 31.87
N HIS A 121 -14.49 12.30 30.94
CA HIS A 121 -14.72 13.59 30.28
C HIS A 121 -13.44 14.13 29.61
N ALA A 122 -12.53 13.22 29.25
CA ALA A 122 -11.24 13.55 28.68
C ALA A 122 -11.24 13.35 27.16
N ILE A 123 -10.57 14.26 26.46
CA ILE A 123 -10.31 14.17 25.03
C ILE A 123 -8.80 14.09 24.80
N ASP A 124 -8.38 13.06 24.08
CA ASP A 124 -7.00 12.90 23.65
C ASP A 124 -6.72 13.75 22.40
N TYR A 125 -6.12 14.92 22.61
CA TYR A 125 -5.80 15.89 21.56
C TYR A 125 -4.70 15.44 20.59
N THR A 126 -3.92 14.40 20.93
CA THR A 126 -2.89 13.86 20.02
C THR A 126 -3.52 13.09 18.86
N ARG A 127 -4.72 12.54 19.08
CA ARG A 127 -5.48 11.78 18.08
C ARG A 127 -6.64 12.59 17.48
N CYS A 128 -7.04 13.67 18.13
CA CYS A 128 -8.15 14.51 17.68
C CYS A 128 -7.72 15.41 16.51
N VAL A 129 -8.34 15.21 15.36
CA VAL A 129 -8.15 16.06 14.16
C VAL A 129 -9.16 17.21 14.06
N ALA A 130 -9.84 17.55 15.17
CA ALA A 130 -10.86 18.60 15.24
C ALA A 130 -11.95 18.54 14.14
N CYS A 131 -12.40 17.34 13.74
CA CYS A 131 -13.40 17.16 12.68
C CYS A 131 -14.84 17.58 13.06
N MET A 132 -15.08 17.99 14.31
CA MET A 132 -16.35 18.50 14.84
C MET A 132 -17.58 17.56 14.74
N ASN A 133 -17.42 16.32 14.26
CA ASN A 133 -18.51 15.34 14.17
C ASN A 133 -19.21 15.05 15.51
N CYS A 134 -18.51 15.24 16.64
CA CYS A 134 -19.08 15.03 17.97
C CYS A 134 -20.01 16.16 18.43
N ILE A 135 -19.80 17.40 17.96
CA ILE A 135 -20.58 18.57 18.38
C ILE A 135 -22.03 18.41 17.91
N GLY A 136 -22.23 18.16 16.61
CA GLY A 136 -23.57 17.98 16.04
C GLY A 136 -24.31 16.71 16.46
N LYS A 137 -23.69 15.84 17.28
CA LYS A 137 -24.33 14.62 17.81
C LYS A 137 -24.66 14.72 19.29
N CYS A 138 -24.18 15.74 19.99
CA CYS A 138 -24.53 15.96 21.39
C CYS A 138 -25.96 16.51 21.49
N LYS A 139 -26.83 15.84 22.25
CA LYS A 139 -28.20 16.33 22.50
C LYS A 139 -28.30 17.33 23.65
N LYS A 140 -27.19 17.51 24.39
CA LYS A 140 -27.10 18.37 25.57
C LYS A 140 -26.19 19.58 25.33
N ASP A 141 -25.71 19.75 24.10
CA ASP A 141 -24.78 20.80 23.69
C ASP A 141 -23.55 20.98 24.61
N ALA A 142 -23.15 19.89 25.27
CA ALA A 142 -22.04 19.86 26.23
C ALA A 142 -20.65 19.90 25.56
N LEU A 143 -20.59 19.97 24.23
CA LEU A 143 -19.35 19.96 23.45
C LEU A 143 -19.21 21.29 22.71
N SER A 144 -18.11 22.00 22.95
CA SER A 144 -17.87 23.30 22.32
C SER A 144 -16.45 23.40 21.77
N PHE A 145 -16.30 24.08 20.63
CA PHE A 145 -15.01 24.39 20.05
C PHE A 145 -14.56 25.76 20.58
N ARG A 146 -13.55 25.77 21.44
CA ARG A 146 -13.12 26.97 22.19
C ARG A 146 -11.61 27.18 22.04
N TYR A 147 -11.20 28.43 22.23
CA TYR A 147 -9.79 28.77 22.37
C TYR A 147 -9.24 28.17 23.66
N ALA A 148 -8.23 27.31 23.55
CA ALA A 148 -7.67 26.51 24.63
C ALA A 148 -7.02 27.35 25.73
N TYR A 149 -6.56 28.57 25.40
CA TYR A 149 -5.95 29.50 26.35
C TYR A 149 -6.91 30.61 26.80
N ALA A 150 -8.21 30.50 26.51
CA ALA A 150 -9.19 31.42 27.06
C ALA A 150 -9.30 31.17 28.56
N ARG A 151 -8.99 32.19 29.38
CA ARG A 151 -9.08 32.14 30.84
C ARG A 151 -10.42 31.53 31.27
N LYS A 152 -10.35 30.46 32.05
CA LYS A 152 -11.47 29.92 32.80
C LYS A 152 -11.84 30.96 33.87
N GLN A 153 -13.02 31.57 33.78
CA GLN A 153 -13.60 32.28 34.91
C GLN A 153 -14.07 31.21 35.90
N GLU A 154 -13.29 30.98 36.95
CA GLU A 154 -13.67 30.13 38.07
C GLU A 154 -14.41 31.00 39.10
N ALA A 155 -15.65 30.63 39.40
CA ALA A 155 -16.35 31.08 40.60
C ALA A 155 -15.70 30.43 41.84
N PRO A 156 -15.67 31.11 43.00
CA PRO A 156 -14.78 30.74 44.11
C PRO A 156 -15.30 29.52 44.89
N GLN A 157 -14.40 28.57 45.19
CA GLN A 157 -14.61 27.54 46.21
C GLN A 157 -13.48 27.62 47.23
N GLN A 158 -13.89 27.76 48.48
CA GLN A 158 -13.08 27.98 49.66
C GLN A 158 -12.21 26.77 50.00
N ASP A 159 -10.99 27.11 50.40
CA ASP A 159 -10.00 26.24 51.01
C ASP A 159 -10.51 25.55 52.27
N THR A 160 -10.18 24.28 52.43
CA THR A 160 -9.66 23.79 53.72
C THR A 160 -8.42 22.94 53.48
N SER A 161 -7.34 23.44 54.05
CA SER A 161 -6.01 22.90 54.24
C SER A 161 -5.97 21.42 54.66
N ASN A 162 -4.97 20.68 54.14
CA ASN A 162 -3.86 20.21 54.96
C ASN A 162 -2.66 19.82 54.10
N ALA A 163 -1.49 20.23 54.59
CA ALA A 163 -0.21 20.27 53.89
C ALA A 163 0.67 19.03 54.16
N CYS A 164 1.73 18.94 53.33
CA CYS A 164 2.95 18.13 53.43
C CYS A 164 2.81 16.64 53.05
N SER A 165 3.69 16.04 52.24
CA SER A 165 5.14 16.23 52.14
C SER A 165 5.64 15.95 50.72
N ALA A 166 6.67 16.70 50.34
CA ALA A 166 7.59 16.35 49.27
C ALA A 166 8.30 15.03 49.59
N ASN A 167 8.58 14.20 48.57
CA ASN A 167 9.94 13.80 48.23
C ASN A 167 10.01 12.81 47.06
N ALA A 168 11.16 12.94 46.37
CA ALA A 168 11.93 11.91 45.70
C ALA A 168 11.43 11.36 44.36
N ALA A 169 12.11 11.86 43.33
CA ALA A 169 12.57 11.07 42.21
C ALA A 169 13.04 9.67 42.64
N GLN A 170 12.58 8.64 41.95
CA GLN A 170 13.35 7.41 41.84
C GLN A 170 13.17 6.76 40.47
N GLU A 171 14.29 6.74 39.78
CA GLU A 171 14.65 5.99 38.60
C GLU A 171 14.99 4.53 38.99
N LYS A 172 15.02 3.62 37.98
CA LYS A 172 15.23 2.15 38.01
C LYS A 172 13.93 1.34 38.11
N ARG A 173 13.66 0.40 37.20
CA ARG A 173 14.61 -0.67 36.84
C ARG A 173 14.30 -1.27 35.45
N ARG A 174 15.37 -1.38 34.66
CA ARG A 174 15.52 -2.24 33.48
C ARG A 174 15.50 -3.73 33.90
N GLY A 175 14.92 -4.56 33.04
CA GLY A 175 14.99 -6.02 33.04
C GLY A 175 13.76 -6.54 32.30
N PHE A 176 13.79 -7.29 31.21
CA PHE A 176 14.84 -8.09 30.60
C PHE A 176 14.57 -8.12 29.08
N LEU A 177 15.59 -7.84 28.26
CA LEU A 177 15.67 -8.35 26.90
C LEU A 177 16.12 -9.81 27.02
N SER A 178 15.26 -10.77 26.68
CA SER A 178 15.60 -12.08 26.08
C SER A 178 14.40 -13.02 26.11
N ALA A 179 14.34 -13.88 25.10
CA ALA A 179 13.42 -15.03 24.92
C ALA A 179 12.09 -14.75 24.19
N ALA A 180 12.17 -14.60 22.86
CA ALA A 180 11.42 -15.44 21.91
C ALA A 180 11.91 -15.23 20.46
N THR A 181 13.22 -15.30 20.25
CA THR A 181 13.79 -15.71 18.95
C THR A 181 14.01 -17.21 19.05
N LEU A 182 13.16 -17.99 18.39
CA LEU A 182 13.45 -19.32 17.80
C LEU A 182 12.13 -19.93 17.29
N LEU A 183 11.82 -19.70 16.02
CA LEU A 183 11.47 -20.79 15.10
C LEU A 183 12.18 -20.51 13.78
N VAL A 184 13.45 -20.94 13.77
CA VAL A 184 14.27 -21.12 12.58
C VAL A 184 13.79 -22.36 11.84
N ALA A 185 13.67 -22.21 10.53
CA ALA A 185 13.79 -23.24 9.50
C ALA A 185 12.98 -24.54 9.70
N THR A 186 11.76 -24.55 9.16
CA THR A 186 11.33 -25.72 8.39
C THR A 186 11.65 -25.46 6.92
N SER A 187 12.81 -25.98 6.52
CA SER A 187 13.02 -26.70 5.27
C SER A 187 12.23 -26.21 4.04
N LEU A 188 12.96 -25.50 3.18
CA LEU A 188 12.98 -25.65 1.73
C LEU A 188 12.29 -26.93 1.21
N LYS A 189 10.97 -26.90 1.04
CA LYS A 189 10.20 -27.70 0.07
C LYS A 189 8.93 -26.95 -0.32
N SER A 190 9.03 -25.67 -0.67
CA SER A 190 8.05 -25.07 -1.59
C SER A 190 8.52 -25.33 -3.02
N GLN A 191 8.59 -26.62 -3.40
CA GLN A 191 8.36 -26.99 -4.79
C GLN A 191 6.86 -26.77 -5.05
N ILE A 192 6.46 -25.51 -5.13
CA ILE A 192 5.17 -25.15 -5.73
C ILE A 192 5.45 -25.09 -7.22
N ILE A 193 5.46 -26.30 -7.80
CA ILE A 193 4.77 -26.64 -9.04
C ILE A 193 4.54 -25.42 -9.95
N GLU A 194 5.55 -25.02 -10.72
CA GLU A 194 5.33 -24.51 -12.07
C GLU A 194 4.91 -25.70 -12.93
N LYS A 195 3.70 -26.22 -12.73
CA LYS A 195 3.01 -26.87 -13.83
C LYS A 195 2.34 -25.74 -14.58
N ALA A 196 3.11 -25.14 -15.49
CA ALA A 196 2.53 -24.81 -16.77
C ALA A 196 1.76 -26.06 -17.20
N THR A 197 0.43 -25.98 -17.15
CA THR A 197 -0.39 -26.96 -17.83
C THR A 197 0.04 -26.85 -19.28
N ASP A 198 0.81 -27.83 -19.76
CA ASP A 198 1.00 -28.07 -21.17
C ASP A 198 -0.40 -28.10 -21.79
N ILE A 199 -0.80 -27.00 -22.40
CA ILE A 199 -1.99 -26.95 -23.22
C ILE A 199 -1.60 -27.77 -24.44
N LYS A 200 -1.85 -29.08 -24.38
CA LYS A 200 -1.79 -29.96 -25.54
C LYS A 200 -2.93 -29.55 -26.47
N MET A 201 -2.69 -28.54 -27.29
CA MET A 201 -3.42 -28.33 -28.53
C MET A 201 -2.85 -29.36 -29.53
N ASP A 202 -3.73 -30.05 -30.26
CA ASP A 202 -3.48 -31.29 -31.01
C ASP A 202 -2.55 -31.19 -32.25
N GLY A 203 -1.57 -30.30 -32.24
CA GLY A 203 -0.50 -30.25 -33.24
C GLY A 203 0.84 -30.27 -32.53
N GLY A 204 1.59 -31.38 -32.64
CA GLY A 204 2.89 -31.56 -31.97
C GLY A 204 3.77 -30.31 -32.04
N LEU A 205 3.92 -29.63 -30.91
CA LEU A 205 4.73 -28.43 -30.78
C LEU A 205 6.13 -28.83 -30.32
N ALA A 206 7.15 -28.23 -30.95
CA ALA A 206 8.52 -28.30 -30.50
C ALA A 206 8.61 -27.96 -29.01
N ASP A 207 9.53 -28.60 -28.29
CA ASP A 207 9.80 -28.29 -26.89
C ASP A 207 10.02 -26.78 -26.74
N ILE A 208 9.14 -26.11 -25.99
CA ILE A 208 9.25 -24.66 -25.77
C ILE A 208 10.44 -24.45 -24.84
N ILE A 209 11.59 -24.13 -25.43
CA ILE A 209 12.78 -23.76 -24.67
C ILE A 209 12.49 -22.44 -23.96
N ASP A 210 12.59 -22.45 -22.63
CA ASP A 210 12.42 -21.24 -21.83
C ASP A 210 13.39 -20.15 -22.27
N LYS A 211 12.84 -18.95 -22.51
CA LYS A 211 13.65 -17.79 -22.87
C LYS A 211 14.60 -17.45 -21.73
N GLN A 212 15.90 -17.65 -21.96
CA GLN A 212 16.93 -17.34 -20.98
C GLN A 212 17.01 -15.82 -20.76
N ALA A 213 16.68 -15.38 -19.54
CA ALA A 213 16.80 -13.98 -19.16
C ALA A 213 18.30 -13.61 -19.03
N PRO A 214 18.80 -12.60 -19.77
CA PRO A 214 20.19 -12.20 -19.64
C PRO A 214 20.44 -11.62 -18.25
N LYS A 215 21.64 -11.89 -17.70
CA LYS A 215 22.10 -11.25 -16.46
C LYS A 215 22.34 -9.77 -16.73
N ARG A 216 21.50 -8.91 -16.15
CA ARG A 216 21.59 -7.46 -16.28
C ARG A 216 22.25 -6.87 -15.04
N GLN A 217 23.29 -6.05 -15.24
CA GLN A 217 23.89 -5.27 -14.15
C GLN A 217 22.97 -4.12 -13.73
N THR A 218 22.32 -3.48 -14.71
CA THR A 218 21.38 -2.38 -14.49
C THR A 218 19.98 -2.82 -14.92
N PRO A 219 18.94 -2.65 -14.07
CA PRO A 219 17.57 -2.96 -14.44
C PRO A 219 17.10 -2.03 -15.56
N LEU A 220 16.34 -2.57 -16.50
CA LEU A 220 15.70 -1.77 -17.55
C LEU A 220 14.49 -1.05 -16.95
N THR A 221 14.39 0.25 -17.17
CA THR A 221 13.32 1.09 -16.66
C THR A 221 12.49 1.69 -17.80
N PRO A 222 11.20 1.99 -17.57
CA PRO A 222 10.32 2.56 -18.60
C PRO A 222 10.90 3.82 -19.26
N PRO A 223 10.59 4.08 -20.54
CA PRO A 223 10.96 5.32 -21.20
C PRO A 223 10.38 6.52 -20.43
N GLY A 224 11.15 7.60 -20.33
CA GLY A 224 10.81 8.75 -19.48
C GLY A 224 11.29 8.63 -18.03
N SER A 225 11.89 7.49 -17.62
CA SER A 225 12.49 7.37 -16.29
C SER A 225 13.79 8.15 -16.10
N LEU A 226 14.34 8.72 -17.17
CA LEU A 226 15.67 9.33 -17.30
C LEU A 226 16.81 8.32 -17.09
N ASN A 227 16.93 7.73 -15.91
CA ASN A 227 17.91 6.68 -15.60
C ASN A 227 17.41 5.78 -14.46
N ALA A 228 18.04 4.62 -14.29
CA ALA A 228 17.64 3.64 -13.28
C ALA A 228 17.72 4.17 -11.84
N ARG A 229 18.65 5.09 -11.56
CA ARG A 229 18.81 5.71 -10.23
C ARG A 229 17.66 6.68 -9.92
N ASN A 230 17.25 7.49 -10.89
CA ASN A 230 16.08 8.37 -10.77
C ASN A 230 14.81 7.55 -10.53
N MET A 231 14.60 6.48 -11.30
CA MET A 231 13.47 5.57 -11.06
C MET A 231 13.50 5.00 -9.64
N LYS A 232 14.67 4.52 -9.18
CA LYS A 232 14.84 3.95 -7.83
C LYS A 232 14.48 4.95 -6.73
N ASN A 233 14.89 6.20 -6.88
CA ASN A 233 14.73 7.23 -5.85
C ASN A 233 13.33 7.87 -5.84
N SER A 234 12.74 8.06 -7.03
CA SER A 234 11.50 8.83 -7.19
C SER A 234 10.25 7.94 -7.22
N CYS A 235 10.38 6.64 -7.54
CA CYS A 235 9.23 5.75 -7.65
C CYS A 235 8.73 5.27 -6.27
N THR A 236 7.45 5.53 -5.98
CA THR A 236 6.77 5.05 -4.77
C THR A 236 6.25 3.61 -4.86
N ALA A 237 6.52 2.91 -5.97
CA ALA A 237 5.99 1.58 -6.27
C ALA A 237 4.46 1.49 -6.14
N CYS A 238 3.74 2.50 -6.67
CA CYS A 238 2.27 2.53 -6.72
C CYS A 238 1.68 1.57 -7.77
N GLN A 239 2.52 1.11 -8.72
CA GLN A 239 2.21 0.14 -9.76
C GLN A 239 1.14 0.53 -10.79
N LEU A 240 0.75 1.80 -10.84
CA LEU A 240 -0.25 2.29 -11.80
C LEU A 240 0.23 2.10 -13.25
N CYS A 241 1.51 2.41 -13.53
CA CYS A 241 2.13 2.16 -14.83
C CYS A 241 2.19 0.67 -15.21
N ILE A 242 2.32 -0.23 -14.23
CA ILE A 242 2.36 -1.68 -14.45
C ILE A 242 0.95 -2.18 -14.83
N THR A 243 -0.10 -1.66 -14.20
CA THR A 243 -1.49 -2.00 -14.56
C THR A 243 -1.88 -1.41 -15.92
N ALA A 244 -1.48 -0.17 -16.19
CA ALA A 244 -1.83 0.51 -17.43
C ALA A 244 -1.05 0.01 -18.66
N CYS A 245 -0.08 -0.90 -18.47
CA CYS A 245 0.74 -1.43 -19.56
C CYS A 245 -0.04 -2.51 -20.33
N PRO A 246 -0.47 -2.27 -21.58
CA PRO A 246 -1.30 -3.21 -22.31
C PRO A 246 -0.56 -4.50 -22.69
N ASN A 247 0.74 -4.40 -22.97
CA ASN A 247 1.56 -5.52 -23.43
C ASN A 247 2.32 -6.24 -22.30
N GLY A 248 2.10 -5.87 -21.03
CA GLY A 248 2.68 -6.56 -19.88
C GLY A 248 4.22 -6.53 -19.78
N VAL A 249 4.91 -5.63 -20.48
CA VAL A 249 6.38 -5.48 -20.41
C VAL A 249 6.84 -4.96 -19.05
N LEU A 250 6.00 -4.15 -18.39
CA LEU A 250 6.29 -3.66 -17.04
C LEU A 250 5.90 -4.70 -15.99
N ARG A 251 6.82 -4.93 -15.06
CA ARG A 251 6.70 -5.91 -13.97
C ARG A 251 7.12 -5.30 -12.65
N PRO A 252 6.57 -5.75 -11.52
CA PRO A 252 7.18 -5.46 -10.25
C PRO A 252 8.52 -6.20 -10.14
N SER A 253 9.57 -5.49 -9.74
CA SER A 253 10.86 -6.08 -9.43
C SER A 253 10.79 -6.91 -8.14
N SER A 254 11.46 -8.05 -8.15
CA SER A 254 11.68 -8.91 -6.98
C SER A 254 13.02 -8.64 -6.28
N GLN A 255 13.85 -7.74 -6.81
CA GLN A 255 15.13 -7.40 -6.21
C GLN A 255 14.91 -6.60 -4.94
N LEU A 256 15.71 -6.83 -3.90
CA LEU A 256 15.55 -6.19 -2.60
C LEU A 256 15.64 -4.65 -2.68
N GLU A 257 16.56 -4.12 -3.49
CA GLU A 257 16.77 -2.68 -3.61
C GLU A 257 15.68 -1.94 -4.39
N THR A 258 15.02 -2.62 -5.32
CA THR A 258 13.98 -2.04 -6.20
C THR A 258 12.65 -2.75 -5.99
N PHE A 259 12.44 -3.31 -4.79
CA PHE A 259 11.33 -4.21 -4.52
C PHE A 259 9.97 -3.55 -4.86
N MET A 260 9.18 -4.23 -5.67
CA MET A 260 7.89 -3.78 -6.21
C MET A 260 7.92 -2.55 -7.15
N GLN A 261 9.09 -1.97 -7.41
CA GLN A 261 9.23 -0.90 -8.41
C GLN A 261 9.09 -1.48 -9.83
N PRO A 262 8.61 -0.68 -10.79
CA PRO A 262 8.44 -1.14 -12.16
C PRO A 262 9.81 -1.37 -12.82
N GLN A 263 9.99 -2.55 -13.39
CA GLN A 263 11.09 -2.89 -14.28
C GLN A 263 10.53 -3.40 -15.62
N MET A 264 11.26 -3.15 -16.70
CA MET A 264 10.94 -3.69 -18.02
C MET A 264 11.52 -5.09 -18.18
N SER A 265 10.67 -6.04 -18.58
CA SER A 265 11.05 -7.42 -18.87
C SER A 265 10.55 -7.79 -20.27
N TYR A 266 11.49 -7.94 -21.19
CA TYR A 266 11.25 -8.31 -22.58
C TYR A 266 11.15 -9.83 -22.79
N GLU A 267 11.32 -10.60 -21.73
CA GLU A 267 11.19 -12.06 -21.74
C GLU A 267 9.74 -12.48 -21.94
N LYS A 268 8.81 -11.61 -21.52
CA LYS A 268 7.47 -12.06 -21.13
C LYS A 268 6.42 -10.97 -21.50
N GLY A 269 6.85 -9.96 -22.28
CA GLY A 269 6.06 -8.84 -22.81
C GLY A 269 6.92 -7.95 -23.73
N TYR A 270 6.34 -6.94 -24.37
CA TYR A 270 7.07 -6.03 -25.27
C TYR A 270 6.58 -4.58 -25.21
N CYS A 271 7.44 -3.63 -25.55
CA CYS A 271 7.13 -2.20 -25.52
C CYS A 271 6.92 -1.67 -26.96
N ARG A 272 5.71 -1.16 -27.25
CA ARG A 272 5.37 -0.55 -28.55
C ARG A 272 5.92 0.88 -28.65
N PRO A 273 6.69 1.27 -29.69
CA PRO A 273 7.23 2.63 -29.84
C PRO A 273 6.18 3.74 -29.74
N GLU A 274 4.98 3.49 -30.24
CA GLU A 274 3.86 4.42 -30.32
C GLU A 274 3.07 4.61 -29.00
N CYS A 275 3.38 3.83 -27.96
CA CYS A 275 2.62 3.81 -26.70
C CYS A 275 3.29 4.62 -25.57
N THR A 276 2.66 5.69 -25.09
CA THR A 276 3.19 6.57 -24.02
C THR A 276 2.45 6.45 -22.68
N ILE A 277 1.47 5.55 -22.57
CA ILE A 277 0.52 5.48 -21.43
C ILE A 277 1.22 5.45 -20.06
N CYS A 278 2.37 4.77 -19.93
CA CYS A 278 3.08 4.69 -18.64
C CYS A 278 3.58 6.06 -18.13
N SER A 279 3.85 7.01 -19.02
CA SER A 279 4.28 8.37 -18.67
C SER A 279 3.11 9.28 -18.31
N GLU A 280 1.92 8.99 -18.83
CA GLU A 280 0.68 9.75 -18.56
C GLU A 280 0.11 9.44 -17.18
N VAL A 281 0.33 8.22 -16.68
CA VAL A 281 -0.25 7.75 -15.41
C VAL A 281 0.67 7.89 -14.20
N CYS A 282 1.90 8.41 -14.32
CA CYS A 282 2.84 8.45 -13.19
C CYS A 282 2.58 9.64 -12.26
N PRO A 283 2.03 9.47 -11.03
CA PRO A 283 1.76 10.60 -10.14
C PRO A 283 3.02 11.10 -9.43
N ALA A 284 4.02 10.24 -9.25
CA ALA A 284 5.25 10.56 -8.53
C ALA A 284 6.28 11.32 -9.37
N GLY A 285 6.03 11.51 -10.68
CA GLY A 285 7.02 12.09 -11.61
C GLY A 285 8.26 11.22 -11.85
N ALA A 286 8.25 9.95 -11.40
CA ALA A 286 9.34 9.01 -11.65
C ALA A 286 9.47 8.64 -13.14
N ILE A 287 8.38 8.77 -13.90
CA ILE A 287 8.35 8.71 -15.36
C ILE A 287 7.88 10.09 -15.83
N THR A 288 8.73 10.84 -16.51
CA THR A 288 8.38 12.13 -17.08
C THR A 288 7.44 11.93 -18.25
N LYS A 289 6.49 12.86 -18.43
CA LYS A 289 5.60 12.86 -19.59
C LYS A 289 6.43 13.03 -20.86
N ILE A 290 6.24 12.13 -21.82
CA ILE A 290 6.98 12.09 -23.10
C ILE A 290 6.00 11.96 -24.27
N GLY A 291 6.35 12.55 -25.41
CA GLY A 291 5.64 12.34 -26.68
C GLY A 291 5.99 11.00 -27.34
N LYS A 292 5.26 10.66 -28.40
CA LYS A 292 5.53 9.44 -29.21
C LYS A 292 6.86 9.55 -29.96
N ASP A 293 7.16 10.74 -30.48
CA ASP A 293 8.39 11.02 -31.21
C ASP A 293 9.59 10.96 -30.26
N ASP A 294 9.47 11.58 -29.08
CA ASP A 294 10.49 11.51 -28.01
C ASP A 294 10.77 10.06 -27.62
N LYS A 295 9.71 9.26 -27.43
CA LYS A 295 9.86 7.85 -27.03
C LYS A 295 10.68 7.06 -28.04
N SER A 296 10.50 7.32 -29.33
CA SER A 296 11.24 6.63 -30.40
C SER A 296 12.72 7.01 -30.43
N ALA A 297 13.07 8.21 -29.95
CA ALA A 297 14.45 8.67 -29.81
C ALA A 297 15.13 8.23 -28.49
N ILE A 298 14.37 7.83 -27.47
CA ILE A 298 14.91 7.43 -26.16
C ILE A 298 15.50 6.02 -26.21
N GLN A 299 16.81 5.92 -25.96
CA GLN A 299 17.46 4.65 -25.73
C GLN A 299 17.15 4.09 -24.33
N ILE A 300 16.34 3.03 -24.28
CA ILE A 300 15.95 2.34 -23.03
C ILE A 300 16.91 1.22 -22.62
N GLY A 301 17.73 0.72 -23.54
CA GLY A 301 18.66 -0.37 -23.29
C GLY A 301 19.50 -0.74 -24.50
N HIS A 302 20.38 -1.72 -24.34
CA HIS A 302 21.18 -2.30 -25.41
C HIS A 302 20.60 -3.66 -25.78
N ALA A 303 20.20 -3.82 -27.06
CA ALA A 303 19.78 -5.11 -27.58
C ALA A 303 21.01 -5.96 -27.87
N VAL A 304 21.09 -7.13 -27.23
CA VAL A 304 22.16 -8.10 -27.49
C VAL A 304 21.56 -9.25 -28.29
N TRP A 305 22.11 -9.48 -29.47
CA TRP A 305 21.76 -10.62 -30.30
C TRP A 305 22.49 -11.86 -29.79
N ASN A 306 21.74 -12.95 -29.57
CA ASN A 306 22.31 -14.25 -29.24
C ASN A 306 22.37 -15.11 -30.50
N LYS A 307 23.60 -15.38 -30.95
CA LYS A 307 23.90 -16.15 -32.15
C LYS A 307 23.38 -17.60 -32.06
N GLU A 308 23.41 -18.20 -30.88
CA GLU A 308 22.99 -19.60 -30.65
C GLU A 308 21.48 -19.78 -30.85
N THR A 309 20.68 -18.74 -30.57
CA THR A 309 19.21 -18.76 -30.71
C THR A 309 18.74 -18.17 -32.04
N CYS A 310 19.66 -17.77 -32.92
CA CYS A 310 19.31 -17.12 -34.17
C CYS A 310 18.85 -18.17 -35.19
N ILE A 311 17.54 -18.22 -35.49
CA ILE A 311 16.92 -19.21 -36.40
C ILE A 311 17.69 -19.36 -37.73
N PRO A 312 18.04 -18.28 -38.48
CA PRO A 312 18.83 -18.43 -39.71
C PRO A 312 20.16 -19.19 -39.53
N ILE A 313 20.81 -19.03 -38.38
CA ILE A 313 22.10 -19.67 -38.09
C ILE A 313 21.90 -21.08 -37.53
N ALA A 314 20.93 -21.24 -36.63
CA ALA A 314 20.63 -22.52 -35.98
C ALA A 314 20.07 -23.54 -36.99
N ASP A 315 19.21 -23.08 -37.90
CA ASP A 315 18.53 -23.92 -38.89
C ASP A 315 19.27 -23.95 -40.25
N ASN A 316 20.45 -23.33 -40.34
CA ASN A 316 21.20 -23.15 -41.60
C ASN A 316 20.33 -22.61 -42.75
N GLN A 317 19.41 -21.69 -42.43
CA GLN A 317 18.59 -21.02 -43.44
C GLN A 317 19.34 -19.78 -43.96
N PRO A 318 19.35 -19.54 -45.28
CA PRO A 318 20.08 -18.42 -45.89
C PRO A 318 19.56 -17.04 -45.46
#